data_AF-A0A417P8T9-F1
#
_entry.id   AF-A0A417P8T9-F1
#
_cell.length_a   1.000
_cell.length_b   1.000
_cell.length_c   1.000
_cell.angle_alpha   90.00
_cell.angle_beta   90.00
_cell.angle_gamma   90.00
#
_symmetry.space_group_name_H-M   'P 1'
#
loop_
_entity.id
_entity.type
_entity.pdbx_description
1 polymer ?
#
loop_
_entity_poly.entity_id
_entity_poly.type
_entity_poly.pdbx_seq_one_letter_code
_entity_poly.pdbx_strand_id
1 'polypeptide(L)'
;MGFDVEAYTEIIKENIELDILLERYIYDRELLPGIFDLILETVLCKNKSIIVASSEYPAELVRSKFLKLNMFHVEYAMDCMRKNTSKIHNIKKYLLAALFNAPSTISGYYQAEVNHDLPQYVANDK
;
A
#
# COMPACT_ATOMS: atom_id res chain seq x y z
N MET A 1 25.68 7.60 -2.67
CA MET A 1 25.24 6.44 -1.86
C MET A 1 24.51 5.51 -2.82
N GLY A 2 25.16 4.40 -3.21
CA GLY A 2 24.53 3.40 -4.07
C GLY A 2 23.42 2.74 -3.28
N PHE A 3 22.21 2.68 -3.83
CA PHE A 3 21.16 1.87 -3.22
C PHE A 3 21.57 0.42 -3.41
N ASP A 4 21.72 -0.30 -2.30
CA ASP A 4 21.89 -1.75 -2.30
C ASP A 4 20.51 -2.34 -2.59
N VAL A 5 20.30 -2.72 -3.85
CA VAL A 5 19.01 -3.19 -4.36
C VAL A 5 18.61 -4.47 -3.63
N GLU A 6 19.59 -5.33 -3.38
CA GLU A 6 19.43 -6.56 -2.63
C GLU A 6 19.00 -6.29 -1.19
N ALA A 7 19.66 -5.35 -0.49
CA ALA A 7 19.27 -5.00 0.88
C ALA A 7 17.83 -4.47 0.98
N TYR A 8 17.43 -3.56 0.09
CA TYR A 8 16.05 -3.06 0.07
C TYR A 8 15.03 -4.11 -0.36
N THR A 9 15.41 -4.99 -1.28
CA THR A 9 14.58 -6.12 -1.71
C THR A 9 14.22 -6.99 -0.51
N GLU A 10 15.20 -7.41 0.28
CA GLU A 10 14.96 -8.28 1.43
C GLU A 10 14.17 -7.57 2.53
N ILE A 11 14.55 -6.33 2.88
CA ILE A 11 13.81 -5.55 3.90
C ILE A 11 12.34 -5.36 3.50
N ILE A 12 12.05 -5.06 2.22
CA ILE A 12 10.67 -4.85 1.77
C ILE A 12 9.90 -6.17 1.79
N LYS A 13 10.48 -7.28 1.33
CA LYS A 13 9.84 -8.61 1.38
C LYS A 13 9.49 -9.01 2.80
N GLU A 14 10.42 -8.82 3.74
CA GLU A 14 10.22 -9.10 5.17
C GLU A 14 9.11 -8.23 5.73
N ASN A 15 9.16 -6.92 5.51
CA ASN A 15 8.19 -5.98 6.06
C ASN A 15 6.76 -6.28 5.60
N ILE A 16 6.57 -6.59 4.30
CA ILE A 16 5.24 -6.88 3.75
C ILE A 16 4.83 -8.35 3.89
N GLU A 17 5.69 -9.20 4.44
CA GLU A 17 5.49 -10.65 4.54
C GLU A 17 5.10 -11.27 3.18
N LEU A 18 5.90 -10.98 2.13
CA LEU A 18 5.54 -11.28 0.74
C LEU A 18 5.19 -12.76 0.51
N ASP A 19 5.93 -13.69 1.13
CA ASP A 19 5.67 -15.13 0.99
C ASP A 19 4.29 -15.51 1.57
N ILE A 20 3.93 -14.95 2.72
CA ILE A 20 2.62 -15.17 3.35
C ILE A 20 1.50 -14.60 2.48
N LEU A 21 1.70 -13.42 1.90
CA LEU A 21 0.75 -12.83 0.94
C LEU A 21 0.55 -13.72 -0.30
N LEU A 22 1.64 -14.26 -0.86
CA LEU A 22 1.58 -15.13 -2.04
C LEU A 22 0.89 -16.48 -1.76
N GLU A 23 1.01 -16.99 -0.54
CA GLU A 23 0.28 -18.17 -0.07
C GLU A 23 -1.21 -17.88 0.17
N ARG A 24 -1.54 -16.72 0.75
CA ARG A 24 -2.91 -16.32 1.06
C ARG A 24 -3.73 -15.97 -0.18
N TYR A 25 -3.11 -15.28 -1.14
CA TYR A 25 -3.77 -14.78 -2.35
C TYR A 25 -3.28 -15.51 -3.60
N ILE A 26 -3.48 -16.83 -3.64
CA ILE A 26 -3.03 -17.71 -4.74
C ILE A 26 -3.56 -17.32 -6.13
N TYR A 27 -4.64 -16.53 -6.20
CA TYR A 27 -5.25 -16.07 -7.45
C TYR A 27 -4.75 -14.69 -7.89
N ASP A 28 -4.09 -13.93 -7.00
CA ASP A 28 -3.57 -12.58 -7.26
C ASP A 28 -2.05 -12.59 -7.56
N ARG A 29 -1.56 -13.70 -8.14
CA ARG A 29 -0.12 -14.01 -8.33
C ARG A 29 0.65 -13.00 -9.17
N GLU A 30 -0.03 -12.21 -10.01
CA GLU A 30 0.61 -11.14 -10.79
C GLU A 30 0.53 -9.77 -10.08
N LEU A 31 -0.52 -9.55 -9.29
CA LEU A 31 -0.75 -8.28 -8.61
C LEU A 31 0.24 -8.07 -7.46
N LEU A 32 0.46 -9.08 -6.64
CA LEU A 32 1.35 -9.00 -5.48
C LEU A 32 2.79 -8.67 -5.86
N PRO A 33 3.42 -9.38 -6.83
CA PRO A 33 4.74 -8.98 -7.33
C PRO A 33 4.74 -7.56 -7.90
N GLY A 34 3.70 -7.15 -8.62
CA GLY A 34 3.60 -5.78 -9.13
C GLY A 34 3.51 -4.71 -8.04
N ILE A 35 2.85 -5.00 -6.91
CA ILE A 35 2.83 -4.11 -5.75
C ILE A 35 4.22 -4.07 -5.09
N PHE A 36 4.86 -5.22 -4.91
CA PHE A 36 6.23 -5.30 -4.40
C PHE A 36 7.20 -4.46 -5.25
N ASP A 37 7.17 -4.65 -6.58
CA ASP A 37 8.01 -3.90 -7.52
C ASP A 37 7.75 -2.39 -7.43
N LEU A 38 6.48 -1.98 -7.30
CA LEU A 38 6.14 -0.56 -7.12
C LEU A 38 6.71 0.01 -5.81
N ILE A 39 6.69 -0.76 -4.72
CA ILE A 39 7.28 -0.34 -3.44
C ILE A 39 8.80 -0.20 -3.59
N LEU A 40 9.45 -1.20 -4.19
CA LEU A 40 10.89 -1.20 -4.44
C LEU A 40 11.31 -0.05 -5.36
N GLU A 41 10.63 0.15 -6.50
CA GLU A 41 10.83 1.28 -7.42
C GLU A 41 10.73 2.63 -6.68
N THR A 42 9.74 2.77 -5.79
CA THR A 42 9.52 4.00 -5.02
C THR A 42 10.65 4.26 -4.03
N VAL A 43 11.11 3.22 -3.33
CA VAL A 43 12.22 3.31 -2.38
C VAL A 43 13.55 3.62 -3.07
N LEU A 44 13.80 3.02 -4.23
CA LEU A 44 15.04 3.20 -5.02
C LEU A 44 15.06 4.50 -5.85
N CYS A 45 13.90 5.13 -6.07
CA CYS A 45 13.77 6.35 -6.87
C CYS A 45 14.75 7.42 -6.39
N LYS A 46 15.53 8.03 -7.28
CA LYS A 46 16.57 9.04 -6.95
C LYS A 46 16.08 10.49 -6.98
N ASN A 47 14.81 10.71 -7.30
CA ASN A 47 14.26 12.05 -7.40
C ASN A 47 14.31 12.78 -6.06
N LYS A 48 14.29 14.12 -6.08
CA LYS A 48 14.21 14.95 -4.87
C LYS A 48 12.78 15.02 -4.32
N SER A 49 11.79 14.89 -5.20
CA SER A 49 10.37 14.90 -4.88
C SER A 49 9.61 13.82 -5.65
N ILE A 50 8.46 13.44 -5.11
CA ILE A 50 7.53 12.48 -5.73
C ILE A 50 6.12 13.05 -5.61
N ILE A 51 5.36 12.99 -6.71
CA ILE A 51 3.95 13.38 -6.71
C ILE A 51 3.11 12.18 -6.29
N VAL A 52 2.33 12.35 -5.23
CA VAL A 52 1.38 11.35 -4.72
C VAL A 52 0.03 12.03 -4.52
N ALA A 53 -1.04 11.47 -5.08
CA ALA A 53 -2.39 12.03 -4.99
C ALA A 53 -2.45 13.55 -5.31
N SER A 54 -1.80 13.96 -6.41
CA SER A 54 -1.71 15.36 -6.87
C SER A 54 -0.97 16.34 -5.94
N SER A 55 -0.31 15.85 -4.89
CA SER A 55 0.53 16.64 -4.00
C SER A 55 2.00 16.26 -4.16
N GLU A 56 2.89 17.24 -4.13
CA GLU A 56 4.34 17.02 -4.19
C GLU A 56 4.90 16.84 -2.77
N TYR A 57 5.63 15.75 -2.56
CA TYR A 57 6.27 15.44 -1.29
C TYR A 57 7.79 15.31 -1.46
N PRO A 58 8.59 15.63 -0.42
CA PRO A 58 10.00 15.25 -0.40
C PRO A 58 10.13 13.73 -0.61
N ALA A 59 11.01 13.31 -1.53
CA ALA A 59 11.14 11.89 -1.86
C ALA A 59 11.51 11.05 -0.63
N GLU A 60 12.34 11.59 0.27
CA GLU A 60 12.72 10.90 1.52
C GLU A 60 11.51 10.60 2.43
N LEU A 61 10.53 11.50 2.50
CA LEU A 61 9.29 11.26 3.25
C LEU A 61 8.51 10.10 2.64
N VAL A 62 8.39 10.07 1.30
CA VAL A 62 7.70 9.00 0.58
C VAL A 62 8.44 7.67 0.78
N ARG A 63 9.75 7.62 0.59
CA ARG A 63 10.57 6.42 0.83
C ARG A 63 10.41 5.92 2.27
N SER A 64 10.47 6.81 3.26
CA SER A 64 10.32 6.47 4.68
C SER A 64 8.95 5.86 4.97
N LYS A 65 7.88 6.38 4.37
CA LYS A 65 6.54 5.79 4.48
C LYS A 65 6.46 4.41 3.82
N PHE A 66 7.03 4.25 2.63
CA PHE A 66 7.01 2.99 1.89
C PHE A 66 7.81 1.88 2.61
N LEU A 67 8.93 2.21 3.23
CA LEU A 67 9.71 1.28 4.05
C LEU A 67 8.98 0.83 5.32
N LYS A 68 7.89 1.50 5.73
CA LYS A 68 7.06 1.12 6.89
C LYS A 68 5.80 0.34 6.49
N LEU A 69 5.61 0.08 5.20
CA LEU A 69 4.50 -0.75 4.75
C LEU A 69 4.66 -2.17 5.30
N ASN A 70 3.54 -2.81 5.58
CA ASN A 70 3.48 -4.18 6.05
C ASN A 70 2.35 -4.92 5.33
N MET A 71 2.17 -6.20 5.63
CA MET A 71 1.15 -7.04 5.00
C MET A 71 -0.24 -6.37 5.00
N PHE A 72 -0.68 -5.81 6.13
CA PHE A 72 -1.99 -5.17 6.25
C PHE A 72 -2.16 -3.97 5.32
N HIS A 73 -1.10 -3.16 5.14
CA HIS A 73 -1.14 -2.02 4.21
C HIS A 73 -1.27 -2.47 2.75
N VAL A 74 -0.66 -3.62 2.39
CA VAL A 74 -0.78 -4.22 1.06
C VAL A 74 -2.20 -4.76 0.85
N GLU A 75 -2.73 -5.51 1.82
CA GLU A 75 -4.11 -6.03 1.78
C GLU A 75 -5.14 -4.91 1.63
N TYR A 76 -4.99 -3.81 2.39
CA TYR A 76 -5.81 -2.62 2.26
C TYR A 76 -5.78 -2.02 0.85
N ALA A 77 -4.60 -1.92 0.24
CA ALA A 77 -4.47 -1.39 -1.12
C ALA A 77 -5.14 -2.32 -2.16
N MET A 78 -5.02 -3.64 -1.98
CA MET A 78 -5.72 -4.63 -2.80
C MET A 78 -7.24 -4.54 -2.62
N ASP A 79 -7.73 -4.39 -1.39
CA ASP A 79 -9.16 -4.23 -1.09
C ASP A 79 -9.73 -2.97 -1.73
N CYS A 80 -9.01 -1.84 -1.60
CA CYS A 80 -9.37 -0.59 -2.27
C CYS A 80 -9.49 -0.78 -3.79
N MET A 81 -8.55 -1.51 -4.40
CA MET A 81 -8.57 -1.79 -5.84
C MET A 81 -9.73 -2.70 -6.23
N ARG A 82 -10.00 -3.76 -5.46
CA ARG A 82 -11.10 -4.72 -5.71
C ARG A 82 -12.48 -4.07 -5.59
N LYS A 83 -12.68 -3.18 -4.61
CA LYS A 83 -13.95 -2.49 -4.39
C LYS A 83 -14.16 -1.27 -5.29
N ASN A 84 -13.14 -0.84 -6.05
CA ASN A 84 -13.27 0.30 -6.93
C ASN A 84 -14.17 -0.04 -8.13
N THR A 85 -15.32 0.64 -8.20
CA THR A 85 -16.29 0.49 -9.30
C THR A 85 -16.00 1.41 -10.48
N SER A 86 -15.08 2.36 -10.34
CA SER A 86 -14.69 3.32 -11.37
C SER A 86 -13.47 2.83 -12.16
N LYS A 87 -13.41 3.18 -13.44
CA LYS A 87 -12.29 2.83 -14.30
C LYS A 87 -11.00 3.52 -13.83
N ILE A 88 -10.00 2.72 -13.46
CA ILE A 88 -8.67 3.22 -13.15
C ILE A 88 -7.88 3.42 -14.45
N HIS A 89 -7.65 4.67 -14.85
CA HIS A 89 -6.89 5.01 -16.06
C HIS A 89 -5.37 4.85 -15.89
N ASN A 90 -4.87 4.98 -14.66
CA ASN A 90 -3.45 4.83 -14.35
C ASN A 90 -3.30 4.03 -13.05
N ILE A 91 -3.10 2.72 -13.20
CA ILE A 91 -3.06 1.79 -12.08
C ILE A 91 -1.86 2.04 -11.14
N LYS A 92 -0.69 2.38 -11.70
CA LYS A 92 0.50 2.71 -10.90
C LYS A 92 0.26 3.91 -9.99
N LYS A 93 -0.30 5.01 -10.51
CA LYS A 93 -0.60 6.20 -9.70
C LYS A 93 -1.65 5.92 -8.63
N TYR A 94 -2.65 5.09 -8.94
CA TYR A 94 -3.67 4.68 -7.98
C TYR A 94 -3.04 3.89 -6.82
N LEU A 95 -2.29 2.84 -7.13
CA LEU A 95 -1.63 2.00 -6.11
C LEU A 95 -0.62 2.80 -5.29
N LEU A 96 0.17 3.68 -5.92
CA LEU A 96 1.11 4.56 -5.21
C LEU A 96 0.38 5.43 -4.18
N ALA A 97 -0.77 6.00 -4.55
CA ALA A 97 -1.58 6.80 -3.63
C ALA A 97 -2.20 5.94 -2.52
N ALA A 98 -2.74 4.77 -2.85
CA ALA A 98 -3.33 3.86 -1.88
C ALA A 98 -2.30 3.42 -0.83
N LEU A 99 -1.12 2.97 -1.27
CA LEU A 99 -0.02 2.52 -0.41
C LEU A 99 0.53 3.67 0.45
N PHE A 100 0.74 4.87 -0.12
CA PHE A 100 1.21 6.03 0.65
C PHE A 100 0.25 6.46 1.77
N ASN A 101 -1.04 6.29 1.55
CA ASN A 101 -2.10 6.65 2.50
C ASN A 101 -2.41 5.52 3.48
N ALA A 102 -2.10 4.26 3.14
CA ALA A 102 -2.46 3.08 3.92
C ALA A 102 -2.13 3.21 5.41
N PRO A 103 -0.91 3.62 5.85
CA PRO A 103 -0.59 3.76 7.27
C PRO A 103 -1.44 4.79 8.02
N SER A 104 -2.05 5.73 7.31
CA SER A 104 -2.87 6.80 7.89
C SER A 104 -4.37 6.51 7.79
N THR A 105 -4.82 5.64 6.88
CA THR A 105 -6.25 5.47 6.57
C THR A 105 -6.79 4.07 6.83
N ILE A 106 -5.94 3.05 6.95
CA ILE A 106 -6.37 1.64 7.06
C ILE A 106 -7.33 1.39 8.24
N SER A 107 -7.06 1.98 9.41
CA SER A 107 -7.91 1.82 10.59
C SER A 107 -9.30 2.44 10.38
N GLY A 108 -9.35 3.67 9.85
CA GLY A 108 -10.63 4.34 9.55
C GLY A 108 -11.42 3.64 8.46
N TYR A 109 -10.74 3.07 7.47
CA TYR A 109 -11.35 2.27 6.41
C TYR A 109 -12.05 1.03 6.98
N TYR A 110 -11.35 0.18 7.72
CA TYR A 110 -11.97 -1.03 8.26
C TYR A 110 -13.05 -0.72 9.31
N GLN A 111 -12.92 0.35 10.09
CA GLN A 111 -13.99 0.80 10.99
C GLN A 111 -15.25 1.19 10.20
N ALA A 112 -15.10 1.90 9.09
CA ALA A 112 -16.23 2.30 8.25
C ALA A 112 -16.93 1.08 7.62
N GLU A 113 -16.17 0.08 7.15
CA GLU A 113 -16.72 -1.17 6.61
C GLU A 113 -17.51 -1.96 7.68
N VAL A 114 -16.95 -2.10 8.89
CA VAL A 114 -17.67 -2.75 10.01
C VAL A 114 -18.96 -2.01 10.35
N ASN A 115 -18.92 -0.67 10.41
CA ASN A 115 -20.10 0.13 10.72
C ASN A 115 -21.21 -0.02 9.66
N HIS A 116 -20.81 -0.19 8.39
CA HIS A 116 -21.74 -0.36 7.28
C HIS A 116 -22.38 -1.76 7.26
N ASP A 117 -21.57 -2.81 7.41
CA ASP A 117 -22.04 -4.19 7.27
C ASP A 117 -22.64 -4.76 8.56
N LEU A 118 -22.20 -4.26 9.71
CA LEU A 118 -22.61 -4.72 11.03
C LEU A 118 -23.02 -3.54 11.94
N PRO A 119 -24.08 -2.80 11.58
CA PRO A 119 -24.50 -1.59 12.29
C PRO A 119 -24.80 -1.84 13.79
N GLN A 120 -25.15 -3.06 14.18
CA GLN A 120 -25.38 -3.43 15.58
C GLN A 120 -24.12 -3.41 16.46
N TYR A 121 -22.91 -3.43 15.87
CA TYR A 121 -21.64 -3.36 16.59
C TYR A 121 -20.99 -1.97 16.52
N VAL A 122 -21.66 -0.98 15.91
CA VAL A 122 -21.22 0.42 15.98
C VAL A 122 -21.17 0.81 17.45
N ALA A 123 -20.02 1.27 17.93
CA ALA A 123 -19.89 1.78 19.28
C ALA A 123 -20.90 2.92 19.44
N ASN A 124 -21.98 2.66 20.17
CA ASN A 124 -22.92 3.68 20.62
C ASN A 124 -22.27 4.47 21.74
N ASP A 125 -21.24 5.24 21.39
CA ASP A 125 -20.72 6.29 22.25
C ASP A 125 -21.74 7.42 22.20
N LYS A 126 -22.58 7.46 23.24
CA LYS A 126 -23.46 8.59 23.57
C LYS A 126 -22.65 9.87 23.80
#